data_AF-A0A3P3UA22-F1
#
_entry.id   AF-A0A3P3UA22-F1
#
_cell.length_a   1.000
_cell.length_b   1.000
_cell.length_c   1.000
_cell.angle_alpha   90.00
_cell.angle_beta   90.00
_cell.angle_gamma   90.00
#
_symmetry.space_group_name_H-M   'P 1'
#
loop_
_entity.id
_entity.type
_entity.pdbx_description
1 polymer ?
#
loop_
_entity_poly.entity_id
_entity_poly.type
_entity_poly.pdbx_seq_one_letter_code
_entity_poly.pdbx_strand_id
1 'polypeptide(L)'
;MIFENKQYRQSPVPTQSFIWVAEYYDNTYLSEFDLNTKKPNNFYDIDKEKIIKFGLIGEGSQIFFDVANGIFNINGNRIMVSYVTDVQEYPLTGRTFLYNDIITYKNAIAEADFFSSGLKTSNQQITEYSLGYKKKMELEGVHINFFNILHLPYRQCPYFEIKISSNQDLDGKLIIRVNGLTVNAINAPLVKNQMGVINWEIK
;
A
#
# COMPACT_ATOMS: atom_id res chain seq x y z
N MET A 1 -15.24 0.62 -13.42
CA MET A 1 -14.35 0.12 -12.35
C MET A 1 -13.35 -0.87 -12.95
N ILE A 2 -12.08 -0.62 -12.67
CA ILE A 2 -10.87 -1.38 -12.96
C ILE A 2 -10.64 -2.48 -11.94
N PHE A 3 -10.62 -2.16 -10.64
CA PHE A 3 -10.45 -3.16 -9.59
C PHE A 3 -11.67 -4.09 -9.55
N GLU A 4 -11.44 -5.35 -9.22
CA GLU A 4 -12.42 -6.46 -9.25
C GLU A 4 -12.87 -6.88 -10.66
N ASN A 5 -12.54 -6.12 -11.70
CA ASN A 5 -12.73 -6.54 -13.08
C ASN A 5 -11.51 -7.35 -13.57
N LYS A 6 -11.74 -8.64 -13.87
CA LYS A 6 -10.69 -9.58 -14.29
C LYS A 6 -9.96 -9.20 -15.58
N GLN A 7 -10.54 -8.33 -16.40
CA GLN A 7 -9.91 -7.84 -17.63
C GLN A 7 -8.69 -6.95 -17.35
N TYR A 8 -8.64 -6.29 -16.20
CA TYR A 8 -7.61 -5.32 -15.85
C TYR A 8 -6.62 -5.87 -14.82
N ARG A 9 -5.90 -6.92 -15.20
CA ARG A 9 -4.90 -7.58 -14.35
C ARG A 9 -3.47 -7.45 -14.87
N GLN A 10 -3.30 -6.77 -15.99
CA GLN A 10 -2.03 -6.62 -16.66
C GLN A 10 -1.71 -5.15 -16.81
N SER A 11 -0.42 -4.83 -16.76
CA SER A 11 0.06 -3.52 -17.16
C SER A 11 -0.16 -3.32 -18.66
N PRO A 12 -0.63 -2.13 -19.10
CA PRO A 12 -0.77 -1.81 -20.52
C PRO A 12 0.59 -1.57 -21.21
N VAL A 13 1.66 -1.41 -20.43
CA VAL A 13 3.02 -1.16 -20.90
C VAL A 13 3.95 -2.32 -20.53
N PRO A 14 4.66 -2.93 -21.49
CA PRO A 14 5.45 -4.14 -21.24
C PRO A 14 6.70 -3.89 -20.39
N THR A 15 7.14 -2.64 -20.27
CA THR A 15 8.34 -2.26 -19.51
C THR A 15 8.07 -2.10 -18.02
N GLN A 16 6.82 -2.15 -17.58
CA GLN A 16 6.47 -2.08 -16.17
C GLN A 16 5.56 -3.23 -15.77
N SER A 17 6.01 -4.02 -14.79
CA SER A 17 5.26 -5.13 -14.22
C SER A 17 3.97 -4.67 -13.56
N PHE A 18 4.02 -3.55 -12.82
CA PHE A 18 2.86 -2.97 -12.14
C PHE A 18 2.74 -1.47 -12.43
N ILE A 19 1.48 -1.01 -12.49
CA ILE A 19 1.13 0.41 -12.61
C ILE A 19 0.10 0.77 -11.55
N TRP A 20 0.10 2.01 -11.06
CA TRP A 20 -0.91 2.45 -10.11
C TRP A 20 -2.23 2.82 -10.79
N VAL A 21 -3.33 2.65 -10.05
CA VAL A 21 -4.70 3.02 -10.46
C VAL A 21 -5.43 3.64 -9.26
N ALA A 22 -6.08 4.77 -9.49
CA ALA A 22 -7.00 5.44 -8.58
C ALA A 22 -8.41 5.39 -9.20
N GLU A 23 -9.36 4.80 -8.47
CA GLU A 23 -10.78 4.83 -8.85
C GLU A 23 -11.53 5.89 -8.08
N TYR A 24 -12.46 6.56 -8.74
CA TYR A 24 -13.26 7.64 -8.18
C TYR A 24 -14.73 7.23 -8.00
N TYR A 25 -15.43 7.89 -7.07
CA TYR A 25 -16.85 7.60 -6.79
C TYR A 25 -17.79 7.84 -7.99
N ASP A 26 -17.37 8.63 -8.99
CA ASP A 26 -18.14 8.95 -10.19
C ASP A 26 -17.95 7.90 -11.31
N ASN A 27 -17.34 6.76 -10.98
CA ASN A 27 -16.96 5.66 -11.89
C ASN A 27 -15.86 5.99 -12.90
N THR A 28 -15.25 7.17 -12.81
CA THR A 28 -14.02 7.48 -13.55
C THR A 28 -12.79 6.93 -12.82
N TYR A 29 -11.64 6.94 -13.47
CA TYR A 29 -10.38 6.50 -12.89
C TYR A 29 -9.21 7.28 -13.48
N LEU A 30 -8.11 7.32 -12.75
CA LEU A 30 -6.80 7.73 -13.25
C LEU A 30 -5.81 6.60 -13.04
N SER A 31 -4.92 6.36 -14.00
CA SER A 31 -3.91 5.31 -13.90
C SER A 31 -2.56 5.83 -14.38
N GLU A 32 -1.47 5.24 -13.90
CA GLU A 32 -0.11 5.71 -14.23
C GLU A 32 0.15 5.76 -15.74
N PHE A 33 -0.37 4.77 -16.45
CA PHE A 33 -0.40 4.73 -17.90
C PHE A 33 -1.83 4.51 -18.32
N ASP A 34 -2.33 5.40 -19.19
CA ASP A 34 -3.66 5.25 -19.77
C ASP A 34 -3.81 3.87 -20.41
N LEU A 35 -4.87 3.16 -20.03
CA LEU A 35 -5.02 1.74 -20.35
C LEU A 35 -5.21 1.48 -21.86
N ASN A 36 -5.53 2.51 -22.65
CA ASN A 36 -5.73 2.40 -24.10
C ASN A 36 -4.55 3.00 -24.89
N THR A 37 -4.22 4.25 -24.61
CA THR A 37 -3.21 5.05 -25.33
C THR A 37 -1.80 4.80 -24.82
N LYS A 38 -1.64 4.19 -23.64
CA LYS A 38 -0.35 3.91 -22.97
C LYS A 38 0.45 5.17 -22.64
N LYS A 39 -0.18 6.35 -22.69
CA LYS A 39 0.45 7.60 -22.30
C LYS A 39 0.57 7.68 -20.78
N PRO A 40 1.69 8.18 -20.25
CA PRO A 40 1.86 8.35 -18.82
C PRO A 40 0.98 9.48 -18.29
N ASN A 41 0.47 9.33 -17.07
CA ASN A 41 -0.19 10.36 -16.27
C ASN A 41 0.64 10.69 -15.03
N ASN A 42 0.36 11.84 -14.41
CA ASN A 42 1.05 12.26 -13.20
C ASN A 42 0.31 11.78 -11.95
N PHE A 43 1.05 11.27 -10.97
CA PHE A 43 0.50 10.90 -9.66
C PHE A 43 -0.13 12.08 -8.93
N TYR A 44 0.40 13.29 -9.13
CA TYR A 44 -0.13 14.51 -8.50
C TYR A 44 -1.46 14.98 -9.08
N ASP A 45 -1.91 14.41 -10.21
CA ASP A 45 -3.22 14.69 -10.80
C ASP A 45 -4.34 13.86 -10.15
N ILE A 46 -4.01 12.94 -9.22
CA ILE A 46 -5.01 12.14 -8.51
C ILE A 46 -5.85 13.04 -7.61
N ASP A 47 -7.17 13.00 -7.81
CA ASP A 47 -8.14 13.68 -6.96
C ASP A 47 -8.37 12.87 -5.67
N LYS A 48 -7.62 13.22 -4.62
CA LYS A 48 -7.67 12.55 -3.31
C LYS A 48 -9.00 12.72 -2.57
N GLU A 49 -9.86 13.64 -3.00
CA GLU A 49 -11.19 13.81 -2.39
C GLU A 49 -12.22 12.86 -3.00
N LYS A 50 -11.99 12.43 -4.24
CA LYS A 50 -12.91 11.53 -4.96
C LYS A 50 -12.54 10.05 -4.89
N ILE A 51 -11.32 9.76 -4.47
CA ILE A 51 -10.75 8.41 -4.53
C ILE A 51 -11.48 7.43 -3.59
N ILE A 52 -11.94 6.30 -4.14
CA ILE A 52 -12.62 5.23 -3.41
C ILE A 52 -11.73 3.98 -3.25
N LYS A 53 -10.85 3.73 -4.22
CA LYS A 53 -9.88 2.63 -4.21
C LYS A 53 -8.57 3.12 -4.82
N PHE A 54 -7.46 2.72 -4.21
CA PHE A 54 -6.13 3.00 -4.74
C PHE A 54 -5.29 1.72 -4.71
N GLY A 55 -4.56 1.46 -5.79
CA GLY A 55 -3.89 0.19 -5.94
C GLY A 55 -2.93 0.08 -7.10
N LEU A 56 -2.45 -1.13 -7.30
CA LEU A 56 -1.63 -1.57 -8.41
C LEU A 56 -2.37 -2.64 -9.22
N ILE A 57 -2.19 -2.60 -10.54
CA ILE A 57 -2.53 -3.71 -11.44
C ILE A 57 -1.27 -4.14 -12.20
N GLY A 58 -1.13 -5.43 -12.46
CA GLY A 58 0.08 -5.96 -13.07
C GLY A 58 0.33 -7.43 -12.78
N GLU A 59 1.13 -8.09 -13.61
CA GLU A 59 1.55 -9.49 -13.42
C GLU A 59 0.39 -10.46 -13.13
N GLY A 60 -0.78 -10.24 -13.75
CA GLY A 60 -1.98 -11.05 -13.53
C GLY A 60 -2.71 -10.81 -12.21
N SER A 61 -2.29 -9.81 -11.43
CA SER A 61 -2.79 -9.52 -10.08
C SER A 61 -3.43 -8.14 -9.96
N GLN A 62 -4.30 -7.99 -8.95
CA GLN A 62 -4.85 -6.73 -8.50
C GLN A 62 -4.62 -6.59 -7.00
N ILE A 63 -4.04 -5.47 -6.62
CA ILE A 63 -3.64 -5.18 -5.25
C ILE A 63 -4.11 -3.76 -4.95
N PHE A 64 -5.04 -3.59 -4.01
CA PHE A 64 -5.59 -2.26 -3.73
C PHE A 64 -6.01 -2.16 -2.28
N PHE A 65 -6.34 -0.97 -1.81
CA PHE A 65 -7.07 -0.80 -0.57
C PHE A 65 -8.32 0.05 -0.78
N ASP A 66 -9.35 -0.24 0.01
CA ASP A 66 -10.57 0.56 0.05
C ASP A 66 -10.30 1.84 0.86
N VAL A 67 -10.42 3.01 0.24
CA VAL A 67 -10.14 4.30 0.88
C VAL A 67 -11.10 4.58 2.04
N ALA A 68 -12.30 4.02 2.00
CA ALA A 68 -13.32 4.21 3.05
C ALA A 68 -13.04 3.45 4.35
N ASN A 69 -12.12 2.49 4.35
CA ASN A 69 -11.84 1.66 5.53
C ASN A 69 -10.38 1.19 5.70
N GLY A 70 -9.51 1.46 4.73
CA GLY A 70 -8.08 1.13 4.78
C GLY A 70 -7.78 -0.37 4.65
N ILE A 71 -8.77 -1.21 4.34
CA ILE A 71 -8.55 -2.66 4.18
C ILE A 71 -7.84 -2.89 2.86
N PHE A 72 -6.72 -3.59 2.91
CA PHE A 72 -6.03 -4.06 1.72
C PHE A 72 -6.72 -5.29 1.15
N ASN A 73 -6.82 -5.36 -0.17
CA ASN A 73 -7.26 -6.49 -0.95
C ASN A 73 -6.11 -6.94 -1.84
N ILE A 74 -5.64 -8.16 -1.61
CA ILE A 74 -4.61 -8.82 -2.42
C ILE A 74 -5.24 -10.05 -3.05
N ASN A 75 -5.55 -9.98 -4.34
CA ASN A 75 -6.16 -11.08 -5.11
C ASN A 75 -7.42 -11.67 -4.43
N GLY A 76 -8.24 -10.83 -3.79
CA GLY A 76 -9.46 -11.22 -3.09
C GLY A 76 -9.29 -11.43 -1.58
N ASN A 77 -8.06 -11.54 -1.08
CA ASN A 77 -7.80 -11.65 0.35
C ASN A 77 -7.80 -10.29 1.02
N ARG A 78 -8.68 -10.12 2.01
CA ARG A 78 -8.85 -8.88 2.77
C ARG A 78 -7.93 -8.88 3.98
N ILE A 79 -7.04 -7.91 4.06
CA ILE A 79 -6.03 -7.78 5.11
C ILE A 79 -6.41 -6.61 6.00
N MET A 80 -6.59 -6.92 7.28
CA MET A 80 -6.98 -5.97 8.32
C MET A 80 -5.92 -5.96 9.41
N VAL A 81 -5.69 -4.78 9.97
CA VAL A 81 -4.75 -4.53 11.05
C VAL A 81 -5.47 -3.87 12.22
N SER A 82 -5.21 -4.36 13.43
CA SER A 82 -5.63 -3.78 14.70
C SER A 82 -4.46 -3.71 15.66
N TYR A 83 -4.52 -2.78 16.60
CA TYR A 83 -3.64 -2.76 17.78
C TYR A 83 -4.45 -3.18 19.00
N VAL A 84 -3.98 -4.13 19.80
CA VAL A 84 -4.73 -4.71 20.92
C VAL A 84 -3.89 -4.61 22.19
N THR A 85 -4.46 -4.03 23.23
CA THR A 85 -3.92 -4.07 24.60
C THR A 85 -4.74 -5.04 25.45
N ASP A 86 -4.33 -5.27 26.69
CA ASP A 86 -5.11 -6.10 27.63
C ASP A 86 -6.48 -5.50 27.97
N VAL A 87 -6.66 -4.20 27.72
CA VAL A 87 -7.89 -3.47 28.06
C VAL A 87 -8.82 -3.37 26.86
N GLN A 88 -8.30 -3.14 25.65
CA GLN A 88 -9.14 -2.86 24.49
C GLN A 88 -8.43 -3.11 23.15
N GLU A 89 -9.25 -3.23 22.10
CA GLU A 89 -8.81 -3.26 20.71
C GLU A 89 -9.02 -1.89 20.04
N TYR A 90 -7.98 -1.44 19.33
CA TYR A 90 -7.95 -0.27 18.48
C TYR A 90 -7.92 -0.75 17.00
N PRO A 91 -9.06 -0.82 16.30
CA PRO A 91 -9.09 -1.21 14.90
C PRO A 91 -8.48 -0.11 14.02
N LEU A 92 -7.26 -0.36 13.52
CA LEU A 92 -6.53 0.61 12.68
C LEU A 92 -7.08 0.65 11.25
N THR A 93 -7.81 -0.39 10.86
CA THR A 93 -8.51 -0.58 9.59
C THR A 93 -9.90 -1.17 9.83
N GLY A 94 -10.79 -1.09 8.84
CA GLY A 94 -12.15 -1.64 8.91
C GLY A 94 -13.17 -0.73 9.60
N ARG A 95 -12.78 0.48 10.00
CA ARG A 95 -13.69 1.55 10.46
C ARG A 95 -13.94 2.54 9.34
N THR A 96 -15.02 3.31 9.43
CA THR A 96 -15.39 4.37 8.48
C THR A 96 -14.50 5.61 8.63
N PHE A 97 -13.21 5.45 8.33
CA PHE A 97 -12.25 6.54 8.20
C PHE A 97 -11.82 6.66 6.74
N LEU A 98 -11.57 7.88 6.27
CA LEU A 98 -11.00 8.10 4.93
C LEU A 98 -9.47 7.99 4.96
N TYR A 99 -8.91 7.05 4.21
CA TYR A 99 -7.48 6.75 4.06
C TYR A 99 -6.96 7.30 2.72
N ASN A 100 -7.19 8.58 2.45
CA ASN A 100 -6.90 9.22 1.16
C ASN A 100 -5.51 9.88 1.06
N ASP A 101 -4.71 9.81 2.12
CA ASP A 101 -3.31 10.23 2.09
C ASP A 101 -2.43 9.10 1.55
N ILE A 102 -2.60 8.87 0.25
CA ILE A 102 -2.04 7.76 -0.51
C ILE A 102 -0.53 7.92 -0.76
N ILE A 103 0.18 6.79 -0.82
CA ILE A 103 1.62 6.68 -1.02
C ILE A 103 1.87 5.67 -2.14
N THR A 104 2.73 6.01 -3.10
CA THR A 104 3.27 5.05 -4.06
C THR A 104 4.67 5.48 -4.46
N TYR A 105 5.56 4.51 -4.68
CA TYR A 105 6.90 4.75 -5.23
C TYR A 105 7.48 3.45 -5.77
N LYS A 106 8.58 3.56 -6.51
CA LYS A 106 9.30 2.44 -7.11
C LYS A 106 10.78 2.57 -6.80
N ASN A 107 11.41 1.46 -6.42
CA ASN A 107 12.87 1.41 -6.34
C ASN A 107 13.39 0.91 -7.69
N ALA A 108 14.48 1.50 -8.17
CA ALA A 108 15.12 1.08 -9.41
C ALA A 108 16.64 1.15 -9.27
N ILE A 109 17.32 0.24 -9.96
CA ILE A 109 18.78 0.23 -10.10
C ILE A 109 19.11 0.65 -11.53
N ALA A 110 20.13 1.48 -11.67
CA ALA A 110 20.71 1.86 -12.95
C ALA A 110 22.19 1.49 -12.95
N GLU A 111 22.58 0.56 -13.81
CA GLU A 111 23.99 0.23 -14.03
C GLU A 111 24.55 1.07 -15.18
N ALA A 112 25.66 1.75 -14.92
CA ALA A 112 26.39 2.54 -15.90
C ALA A 112 27.82 2.01 -16.03
N ASP A 113 28.21 1.62 -17.24
CA ASP A 113 29.59 1.24 -17.56
C ASP A 113 30.36 2.47 -18.04
N PHE A 114 31.24 2.99 -17.19
CA PHE A 114 32.03 4.20 -17.45
C PHE A 114 33.30 3.93 -18.27
N PHE A 115 33.67 2.67 -18.52
CA PHE A 115 34.93 2.31 -19.17
C PHE A 115 34.78 1.82 -20.61
N SER A 116 33.55 1.62 -21.08
CA SER A 116 33.28 1.35 -22.49
C SER A 116 33.20 2.65 -23.30
N SER A 117 34.00 2.77 -24.37
CA SER A 117 34.16 3.97 -25.20
C SER A 117 32.98 4.26 -26.14
N GLY A 118 31.76 4.08 -25.67
CA GLY A 118 30.54 4.37 -26.42
C GLY A 118 29.38 4.61 -25.47
N LEU A 119 28.49 5.53 -25.82
CA LEU A 119 27.27 5.85 -25.08
C LEU A 119 26.35 4.62 -25.06
N LYS A 120 26.62 3.64 -24.20
CA LYS A 120 25.76 2.47 -24.03
C LYS A 120 24.68 2.80 -23.00
N THR A 121 23.47 2.41 -23.39
CA THR A 121 22.23 2.45 -22.62
C THR A 121 22.47 2.01 -21.17
N SER A 122 22.12 2.86 -20.21
CA SER A 122 22.02 2.45 -18.82
C SER A 122 20.93 1.39 -18.71
N ASN A 123 21.27 0.22 -18.17
CA ASN A 123 20.25 -0.78 -17.84
C ASN A 123 19.54 -0.30 -16.58
N GLN A 124 18.29 0.14 -16.75
CA GLN A 124 17.41 0.54 -15.67
C GLN A 124 16.42 -0.57 -15.39
N GLN A 125 16.39 -1.05 -14.14
CA GLN A 125 15.46 -2.09 -13.72
C GLN A 125 14.75 -1.67 -12.44
N ILE A 126 13.41 -1.70 -12.45
CA ILE A 126 12.61 -1.55 -11.25
C ILE A 126 12.77 -2.81 -10.40
N THR A 127 13.15 -2.64 -9.15
CA THR A 127 13.40 -3.72 -8.19
C THR A 127 12.29 -3.87 -7.16
N GLU A 128 11.46 -2.85 -6.95
CA GLU A 128 10.34 -2.89 -5.99
C GLU A 128 9.23 -1.93 -6.42
N TYR A 129 7.99 -2.33 -6.18
CA TYR A 129 6.81 -1.48 -6.25
C TYR A 129 6.21 -1.35 -4.86
N SER A 130 5.92 -0.12 -4.44
CA SER A 130 5.41 0.15 -3.10
C SER A 130 4.13 0.97 -3.16
N LEU A 131 3.17 0.60 -2.32
CA LEU A 131 1.82 1.18 -2.29
C LEU A 131 1.32 1.24 -0.86
N GLY A 132 0.75 2.36 -0.45
CA GLY A 132 0.18 2.46 0.88
C GLY A 132 -0.59 3.73 1.14
N TYR A 133 -0.78 4.00 2.42
CA TYR A 133 -1.37 5.23 2.91
C TYR A 133 -0.81 5.55 4.30
N LYS A 134 -1.01 6.79 4.73
CA LYS A 134 -0.87 7.21 6.12
C LYS A 134 -2.18 7.77 6.65
N LYS A 135 -2.42 7.61 7.94
CA LYS A 135 -3.65 8.06 8.59
C LYS A 135 -3.37 8.49 10.02
N LYS A 136 -3.92 9.64 10.40
CA LYS A 136 -4.08 10.06 11.79
C LYS A 136 -5.50 9.76 12.22
N MET A 137 -5.67 9.16 13.39
CA MET A 137 -6.97 8.79 13.94
C MET A 137 -7.00 8.99 15.44
N GLU A 138 -8.18 9.27 15.97
CA GLU A 138 -8.45 9.25 17.41
C GLU A 138 -9.33 8.04 17.69
N LEU A 139 -8.86 7.16 18.57
CA LEU A 139 -9.54 5.94 18.95
C LEU A 139 -9.55 5.85 20.48
N GLU A 140 -10.74 5.90 21.07
CA GLU A 140 -10.94 5.79 22.52
C GLU A 140 -10.04 6.77 23.32
N GLY A 141 -9.91 8.02 22.84
CA GLY A 141 -9.09 9.07 23.46
C GLY A 141 -7.58 8.97 23.19
N VAL A 142 -7.12 7.97 22.43
CA VAL A 142 -5.72 7.84 21.98
C VAL A 142 -5.59 8.38 20.56
N HIS A 143 -4.64 9.29 20.36
CA HIS A 143 -4.27 9.76 19.04
C HIS A 143 -3.20 8.84 18.46
N ILE A 144 -3.55 8.15 17.37
CA ILE A 144 -2.70 7.18 16.68
C ILE A 144 -2.32 7.73 15.31
N ASN A 145 -1.02 7.68 14.99
CA ASN A 145 -0.54 7.83 13.61
C ASN A 145 -0.22 6.44 13.08
N PHE A 146 -0.76 6.11 11.92
CA PHE A 146 -0.67 4.80 11.30
C PHE A 146 -0.24 4.92 9.85
N PHE A 147 0.74 4.11 9.46
CA PHE A 147 1.22 3.95 8.10
C PHE A 147 1.12 2.48 7.76
N ASN A 148 0.63 2.19 6.56
CA ASN A 148 0.52 0.83 6.07
C ASN A 148 0.98 0.83 4.61
N ILE A 149 2.18 0.32 4.36
CA ILE A 149 2.81 0.31 3.03
C ILE A 149 3.10 -1.14 2.68
N LEU A 150 2.52 -1.60 1.57
CA LEU A 150 2.86 -2.87 0.96
C LEU A 150 4.05 -2.68 0.03
N HIS A 151 5.07 -3.50 0.23
CA HIS A 151 6.24 -3.61 -0.64
C HIS A 151 6.13 -4.88 -1.48
N LEU A 152 6.35 -4.73 -2.79
CA LEU A 152 6.40 -5.82 -3.77
C LEU A 152 7.81 -5.88 -4.38
N PRO A 153 8.79 -6.42 -3.63
CA PRO A 153 10.14 -6.60 -4.13
C PRO A 153 10.20 -7.69 -5.21
N TYR A 154 11.02 -7.47 -6.23
CA TYR A 154 11.22 -8.43 -7.31
C TYR A 154 11.93 -9.69 -6.80
N ARG A 155 11.32 -10.87 -7.02
CA ARG A 155 11.82 -12.20 -6.60
C ARG A 155 12.02 -12.37 -5.08
N GLN A 156 11.35 -11.56 -4.26
CA GLN A 156 11.33 -11.71 -2.81
C GLN A 156 9.88 -11.72 -2.31
N CYS A 157 9.67 -12.11 -1.05
CA CYS A 157 8.34 -12.13 -0.47
C CYS A 157 7.79 -10.70 -0.32
N PRO A 158 6.56 -10.43 -0.79
CA PRO A 158 5.82 -9.23 -0.43
C PRO A 158 5.70 -9.08 1.08
N TYR A 159 5.80 -7.84 1.58
CA TYR A 159 5.65 -7.55 2.99
C TYR A 159 4.96 -6.21 3.23
N PHE A 160 4.27 -6.09 4.36
CA PHE A 160 3.76 -4.82 4.85
C PHE A 160 4.77 -4.18 5.80
N GLU A 161 5.18 -2.95 5.51
CA GLU A 161 5.78 -2.04 6.48
C GLU A 161 4.65 -1.30 7.20
N ILE A 162 4.48 -1.64 8.48
CA ILE A 162 3.47 -1.05 9.35
C ILE A 162 4.18 -0.14 10.35
N LYS A 163 3.88 1.16 10.27
CA LYS A 163 4.38 2.15 11.23
C LYS A 163 3.25 2.65 12.10
N ILE A 164 3.43 2.61 13.40
CA ILE A 164 2.43 3.04 14.37
C ILE A 164 3.06 3.85 15.50
N SER A 165 2.43 4.96 15.86
CA SER A 165 2.76 5.74 17.05
C SER A 165 1.50 6.21 17.76
N SER A 166 1.60 6.42 19.07
CA SER A 166 0.52 6.90 19.93
C SER A 166 0.97 8.12 20.74
N ASN A 167 0.02 8.97 21.13
CA ASN A 167 0.27 10.07 22.06
C ASN A 167 0.37 9.63 23.54
N GLN A 168 0.27 8.33 23.81
CA GLN A 168 0.32 7.70 25.13
C GLN A 168 1.16 6.42 25.07
N ASP A 169 1.71 5.97 26.19
CA ASP A 169 2.34 4.66 26.28
C ASP A 169 1.24 3.58 26.22
N LEU A 170 1.44 2.55 25.41
CA LEU A 170 0.50 1.44 25.28
C LEU A 170 1.27 0.13 25.23
N ASP A 171 1.05 -0.76 26.18
CA ASP A 171 1.58 -2.12 26.10
C ASP A 171 0.57 -3.02 25.37
N GLY A 172 0.98 -3.56 24.22
CA GLY A 172 0.05 -4.23 23.33
C GLY A 172 0.71 -4.93 22.15
N LYS A 173 -0.15 -5.45 21.29
CA LYS A 173 0.20 -6.29 20.14
C LYS A 173 -0.45 -5.78 18.88
N LEU A 174 0.27 -5.88 17.77
CA LEU A 174 -0.30 -5.71 16.45
C LEU A 174 -0.94 -7.03 16.00
N ILE A 175 -2.23 -7.01 15.73
CA ILE A 175 -3.01 -8.16 15.27
C ILE A 175 -3.29 -8.00 13.78
N ILE A 176 -2.90 -8.99 13.00
CA ILE A 176 -3.11 -9.04 11.56
C ILE A 176 -4.14 -10.11 11.25
N ARG A 177 -5.18 -9.73 10.52
CA ARG A 177 -6.26 -10.63 10.11
C ARG A 177 -6.34 -10.71 8.60
N VAL A 178 -6.50 -11.92 8.10
CA VAL A 178 -6.78 -12.19 6.68
C VAL A 178 -8.16 -12.82 6.59
N ASN A 179 -9.06 -12.19 5.84
CA ASN A 179 -10.46 -12.59 5.71
C ASN A 179 -11.17 -12.77 7.08
N GLY A 180 -10.81 -11.92 8.05
CA GLY A 180 -11.34 -11.94 9.42
C GLY A 180 -10.66 -12.92 10.38
N LEU A 181 -9.80 -13.82 9.89
CA LEU A 181 -9.06 -14.77 10.73
C LEU A 181 -7.73 -14.16 11.17
N THR A 182 -7.41 -14.25 12.46
CA THR A 182 -6.10 -13.84 12.98
C THR A 182 -5.01 -14.77 12.43
N VAL A 183 -4.09 -14.20 11.65
CA VAL A 183 -2.95 -14.93 11.07
C VAL A 183 -1.65 -14.61 11.78
N ASN A 184 -1.56 -13.46 12.47
CA ASN A 184 -0.38 -13.08 13.22
C ASN A 184 -0.71 -12.16 14.40
N ALA A 185 0.09 -12.25 15.45
CA ALA A 185 0.03 -11.40 16.63
C ALA A 185 1.46 -11.04 17.05
N ILE A 186 1.84 -9.79 16.85
CA ILE A 186 3.22 -9.30 17.01
C ILE A 186 3.27 -8.44 18.27
N ASN A 187 4.15 -8.77 19.21
CA ASN A 187 4.37 -7.94 20.39
C ASN A 187 4.95 -6.58 19.98
N ALA A 188 4.25 -5.49 20.31
CA ALA A 188 4.52 -4.18 19.74
C ALA A 188 4.22 -3.05 20.75
N PRO A 189 4.85 -3.03 21.93
CA PRO A 189 4.63 -1.97 22.90
C PRO A 189 4.98 -0.60 22.29
N LEU A 190 4.08 0.35 22.45
CA LEU A 190 4.23 1.72 21.97
C LEU A 190 4.68 2.62 23.09
N VAL A 191 5.77 3.34 22.86
CA VAL A 191 6.23 4.44 23.70
C VAL A 191 5.67 5.74 23.13
N LYS A 192 5.15 6.59 24.00
CA LYS A 192 4.54 7.88 23.67
C LYS A 192 5.41 8.67 22.70
N ASN A 193 4.79 9.08 21.60
CA ASN A 193 5.39 9.86 20.52
C ASN A 193 6.59 9.21 19.82
N GLN A 194 6.82 7.91 20.02
CA GLN A 194 7.82 7.15 19.28
C GLN A 194 7.12 6.26 18.24
N MET A 195 7.75 6.15 17.07
CA MET A 195 7.23 5.34 15.97
C MET A 195 7.77 3.92 16.09
N GLY A 196 6.87 2.95 16.30
CA GLY A 196 7.17 1.54 16.07
C GLY A 196 7.13 1.23 14.58
N VAL A 197 8.03 0.37 14.12
CA VAL A 197 8.08 -0.10 12.73
C VAL A 197 8.11 -1.63 12.73
N ILE A 198 7.18 -2.24 11.99
CA ILE A 198 7.02 -3.68 11.90
C ILE A 198 6.96 -4.06 10.42
N ASN A 199 7.81 -4.99 10.00
CA ASN A 199 7.75 -5.60 8.68
C ASN A 199 7.10 -6.97 8.80
N TRP A 200 5.90 -7.12 8.23
CA TRP A 200 5.18 -8.39 8.21
C TRP A 200 5.19 -8.98 6.81
N GLU A 201 5.96 -10.05 6.63
CA GLU A 201 5.98 -10.83 5.39
C GLU A 201 4.67 -11.58 5.19
N ILE A 202 4.14 -11.50 3.97
CA ILE A 202 2.98 -12.28 3.54
C ILE A 202 3.49 -13.68 3.22
N LYS A 203 2.94 -14.69 3.92
CA LYS A 203 3.28 -16.11 3.76
C LYS A 203 2.24 -16.86 2.94
#